data_AF-A0A970F2A7-F1
#
_entry.id   AF-A0A970F2A7-F1
#
_cell.length_a   1.000
_cell.length_b   1.000
_cell.length_c   1.000
_cell.angle_alpha   90.00
_cell.angle_beta   90.00
_cell.angle_gamma   90.00
#
_symmetry.space_group_name_H-M   'P 1'
#
loop_
_entity.id
_entity.type
_entity.pdbx_description
1 polymer ?
#
loop_
_entity_poly.entity_id
_entity_poly.type
_entity_poly.pdbx_seq_one_letter_code
_entity_poly.pdbx_strand_id
1 'polypeptide(L)' 'MVFLQEVIRHIYFAMTAFFGLLLLRGLFKRDTRKSLIYDIVYAYTIIPFLLRALHIR' A
#
# COMPACT_ATOMS: atom_id res chain seq x y z
N MET A 1 -2.61 -28.31 -2.89
CA MET A 1 -2.99 -27.47 -1.73
C MET A 1 -1.91 -26.43 -1.41
N VAL A 2 -0.64 -26.82 -1.22
CA VAL A 2 0.45 -25.88 -0.86
C VAL A 2 0.92 -24.98 -2.02
N PHE A 3 1.15 -25.56 -3.22
CA PHE A 3 1.63 -24.80 -4.38
C PHE A 3 0.70 -23.64 -4.80
N LEU A 4 -0.61 -23.89 -4.82
CA LEU A 4 -1.59 -22.86 -5.18
C LEU A 4 -1.65 -21.73 -4.14
N GLN A 5 -1.50 -22.03 -2.85
CA GLN A 5 -1.42 -21.03 -1.80
C GLN A 5 -0.18 -20.15 -1.93
N GLU A 6 0.96 -20.74 -2.32
CA GLU A 6 2.21 -20.01 -2.58
C GLU A 6 2.05 -19.01 -3.72
N VAL A 7 1.42 -19.44 -4.82
CA VAL A 7 1.13 -18.59 -5.98
C VAL A 7 0.19 -17.45 -5.60
N ILE A 8 -0.89 -17.74 -4.87
CA ILE A 8 -1.83 -16.72 -4.39
C ILE A 8 -1.12 -15.73 -3.47
N ARG A 9 -0.25 -16.19 -2.58
CA ARG A 9 0.55 -15.34 -1.69
C ARG A 9 1.44 -14.39 -2.48
N HIS A 10 2.13 -14.87 -3.52
CA HIS A 10 2.97 -14.02 -4.35
C HIS A 10 2.16 -12.99 -5.14
N ILE A 11 1.02 -13.37 -5.72
CA ILE A 11 0.13 -12.44 -6.42
C ILE A 11 -0.40 -11.37 -5.46
N TYR A 12 -0.86 -11.77 -4.27
CA TYR A 12 -1.34 -10.87 -3.24
C TYR A 12 -0.26 -9.87 -2.80
N PHE A 13 0.99 -10.33 -2.69
CA PHE A 13 2.12 -9.47 -2.37
C PHE A 13 2.41 -8.45 -3.47
N ALA A 14 2.43 -8.91 -4.72
CA ALA A 14 2.63 -8.07 -5.89
C ALA A 14 1.53 -6.99 -6.00
N MET A 15 0.27 -7.38 -5.79
CA MET A 15 -0.86 -6.45 -5.76
C MET A 15 -0.71 -5.42 -4.64
N THR A 16 -0.35 -5.87 -3.44
CA THR A 16 -0.17 -4.99 -2.29
C THR A 16 0.92 -3.94 -2.54
N ALA A 17 2.06 -4.35 -3.10
CA ALA A 17 3.13 -3.44 -3.48
C ALA A 17 2.70 -2.47 -4.57
N PHE A 18 2.00 -2.95 -5.60
CA PHE A 18 1.48 -2.12 -6.69
C PHE A 18 0.51 -1.04 -6.19
N PHE A 19 -0.48 -1.42 -5.39
CA PHE A 19 -1.44 -0.48 -4.83
C PHE A 19 -0.80 0.47 -3.81
N GLY A 20 0.14 -0.02 -2.99
CA GLY A 20 0.90 0.83 -2.07
C GLY A 20 1.66 1.94 -2.79
N LEU A 21 2.36 1.60 -3.88
CA LEU A 21 3.07 2.59 -4.71
C LEU A 21 2.12 3.57 -5.41
N LEU A 22 0.95 3.10 -5.88
CA LEU A 22 -0.05 3.95 -6.52
C LEU A 22 -0.63 4.98 -5.54
N LEU A 23 -0.97 4.54 -4.33
CA LEU A 23 -1.45 5.43 -3.27
C LEU A 23 -0.37 6.41 -2.81
N LEU A 24 0.88 5.96 -2.69
CA LEU A 24 2.02 6.82 -2.36
C LEU A 24 2.21 7.91 -3.42
N ARG A 25 2.14 7.55 -4.70
CA ARG A 25 2.17 8.52 -5.80
C ARG A 25 0.99 9.48 -5.75
N GLY A 26 -0.20 9.00 -5.40
CA GLY A 26 -1.39 9.84 -5.22
C GLY A 26 -1.28 10.83 -4.06
N LEU A 27 -0.59 10.46 -2.97
CA LEU A 27 -0.30 11.34 -1.85
C LEU A 27 0.63 12.49 -2.27
N PHE A 28 1.72 12.19 -2.97
CA PHE A 28 2.70 13.20 -3.37
C PHE A 28 2.26 14.09 -4.54
N LYS A 29 1.40 13.60 -5.45
CA LYS A 29 0.92 14.35 -6.62
C LYS A 29 -0.38 15.12 -6.39
N ARG A 30 -0.85 15.26 -5.16
CA ARG A 30 -2.15 15.90 -4.89
C ARG A 30 -2.07 17.42 -5.00
N ASP A 31 -2.95 18.03 -5.79
CA ASP A 31 -3.05 19.51 -5.91
C ASP A 31 -4.01 20.15 -4.91
N THR A 32 -4.92 19.37 -4.32
CA THR A 32 -5.94 19.86 -3.37
C THR A 32 -5.84 19.20 -1.99
N ARG A 33 -6.34 19.91 -0.97
CA ARG A 33 -6.41 19.48 0.44
C ARG A 33 -5.06 19.11 1.07
N LYS A 34 -3.98 19.86 0.84
CA LYS A 34 -2.64 19.62 1.42
C LYS A 34 -2.51 19.92 2.93
N SER A 35 -3.59 19.77 3.70
CA SER A 35 -3.50 20.00 5.14
C SER A 35 -2.88 18.79 5.82
N LEU A 36 -2.17 19.06 6.92
CA LEU A 36 -1.47 18.06 7.71
C LEU A 36 -2.40 16.92 8.17
N ILE A 37 -3.67 17.25 8.47
CA ILE A 37 -4.71 16.27 8.84
C ILE A 37 -4.99 15.29 7.69
N TYR A 38 -5.13 15.80 6.46
CA TYR A 38 -5.38 14.93 5.31
C TYR A 38 -4.19 14.04 4.97
N ASP A 39 -2.97 14.52 5.23
CA ASP A 39 -1.75 13.73 5.00
C ASP A 39 -1.61 12.61 6.03
N ILE A 40 -1.97 12.86 7.29
CA ILE A 40 -2.06 11.83 8.34
C ILE A 40 -3.10 10.76 7.96
N VAL A 41 -4.31 11.15 7.56
CA VAL A 41 -5.37 10.21 7.16
C VAL A 41 -4.94 9.38 5.94
N TYR A 42 -4.26 10.00 4.99
CA TYR A 42 -3.69 9.28 3.85
C TYR A 42 -2.56 8.33 4.26
N ALA A 43 -1.68 8.76 5.18
CA ALA A 43 -0.62 7.91 5.69
C ALA A 43 -1.21 6.67 6.38
N TYR A 44 -2.24 6.82 7.21
CA TYR A 44 -2.94 5.69 7.85
C TYR A 44 -3.53 4.69 6.85
N THR A 45 -3.97 5.15 5.68
CA THR A 45 -4.47 4.26 4.63
C THR A 45 -3.37 3.59 3.83
N ILE A 46 -2.17 4.18 3.72
CA ILE A 46 -1.03 3.62 2.96
C ILE A 46 -0.16 2.70 3.83
N ILE A 47 0.02 3.01 5.12
CA ILE A 47 0.83 2.23 6.08
C ILE A 47 0.57 0.71 6.01
N PRO A 48 -0.68 0.19 6.03
CA PRO A 48 -0.89 -1.27 5.98
C PRO A 48 -0.39 -1.90 4.67
N PHE A 49 -0.44 -1.17 3.55
CA PHE A 49 0.10 -1.64 2.27
C PHE A 49 1.64 -1.61 2.27
N LEU A 50 2.23 -0.56 2.84
CA LEU A 50 3.69 -0.45 3.00
C LEU A 50 4.25 -1.54 3.92
N LEU A 51 3.66 -1.72 5.11
CA LEU A 51 4.07 -2.75 6.08
C LEU A 51 4.01 -4.13 5.44
N ARG A 52 2.89 -4.41 4.75
CA ARG A 52 2.68 -5.69 4.09
C ARG A 52 3.61 -5.87 2.91
N ALA A 53 3.86 -4.86 2.08
CA ALA A 53 4.83 -4.92 0.98
C ALA A 53 6.30 -5.02 1.44
N LEU A 54 6.62 -4.60 2.67
CA LEU A 54 7.94 -4.74 3.28
C LEU A 54 8.12 -6.05 4.06
N HIS A 55 7.12 -6.95 4.05
CA HIS A 55 7.09 -8.15 4.89
C HIS A 55 7.23 -7.87 6.40
N ILE A 56 6.88 -6.65 6.85
CA ILE A 56 6.87 -6.30 8.26
C ILE A 56 5.58 -6.85 8.86
N ARG A 57 5.72 -7.67 9.91
CA ARG A 57 4.60 -8.30 10.62
C ARG A 57 3.99 -7.36 11.65
#